data_AF-A0A0B5KML6-F1
#
_entry.id   AF-A0A0B5KML6-F1
#
_cell.length_a   1.000
_cell.length_b   1.000
_cell.length_c   1.000
_cell.angle_alpha   90.00
_cell.angle_beta   90.00
_cell.angle_gamma   90.00
#
_symmetry.space_group_name_H-M   'P 1'
#
loop_
_entity.id
_entity.type
_entity.pdbx_description
1 polymer ?
#
loop_
_entity_poly.entity_id
_entity_poly.type
_entity_poly.pdbx_seq_one_letter_code
_entity_poly.pdbx_strand_id
1 'polypeptide(L)'
;MSDFRLLLLEISNEITNADLAKLKFLCEDVIPSRTSEGISQPFELFRALEQRNLLSEQNREFLASKLSDVNRIALRNKLLGIQDDTPVNAMLGQEQIQPVRQVIPRNFQNTPVPPALCHDLAEDVSTSWKMLSRRLFIPEGVIKNIDSENHRVVDKCTVMFNEWKSRQCDNATVRVLREALEKIGRRDLSEKVRDEMEALRQRNLQLAERELAPGNNDRGLC
;
A
#
# COMPACT_ATOMS: atom_id res chain seq x y z
N MET A 1 23.65 -21.92 13.46
CA MET A 1 22.41 -22.03 12.64
C MET A 1 22.33 -20.74 11.85
N SER A 2 22.17 -20.79 10.53
CA SER A 2 22.15 -19.59 9.70
C SER A 2 20.88 -18.77 9.97
N ASP A 3 21.03 -17.46 10.17
CA ASP A 3 19.93 -16.51 10.42
C ASP A 3 18.82 -16.61 9.36
N PHE A 4 19.19 -16.94 8.12
CA PHE A 4 18.25 -17.19 7.03
C PHE A 4 17.30 -18.38 7.26
N ARG A 5 17.78 -19.46 7.89
CA ARG A 5 16.92 -20.63 8.18
C ARG A 5 15.89 -20.31 9.26
N LEU A 6 16.23 -19.42 10.20
CA LEU A 6 15.28 -18.92 11.19
C LEU A 6 14.21 -18.05 10.53
N LEU A 7 14.62 -17.16 9.62
CA LEU A 7 13.70 -16.33 8.84
C LEU A 7 12.72 -17.16 8.00
N LEU A 8 13.21 -18.20 7.32
CA LEU A 8 12.36 -19.12 6.54
C LEU A 8 11.39 -19.88 7.44
N LEU A 9 11.82 -20.29 8.64
CA LEU A 9 10.95 -20.96 9.60
C LEU A 9 9.84 -20.02 10.09
N GLU A 10 10.16 -18.77 10.42
CA GLU A 10 9.15 -17.76 10.77
C GLU A 10 8.14 -17.55 9.66
N ILE A 11 8.59 -17.33 8.42
CA ILE A 11 7.72 -17.14 7.26
C ILE A 11 6.83 -18.38 7.06
N SER A 12 7.39 -19.57 7.24
CA SER A 12 6.65 -20.82 7.08
C SER A 12 5.52 -20.98 8.10
N ASN A 13 5.70 -20.48 9.33
CA ASN A 13 4.66 -20.51 10.36
C ASN A 13 3.51 -19.53 10.07
N GLU A 14 3.79 -18.45 9.35
CA GLU A 14 2.75 -17.47 9.00
C GLU A 14 1.92 -17.91 7.77
N ILE A 15 2.42 -18.84 6.96
CA ILE A 15 1.70 -19.35 5.77
C ILE A 15 0.56 -20.28 6.20
N THR A 16 -0.65 -19.97 5.73
CA THR A 16 -1.82 -20.82 6.00
C THR A 16 -1.88 -22.00 5.03
N ASN A 17 -2.63 -23.04 5.38
CA ASN A 17 -2.85 -24.19 4.49
C ASN A 17 -3.47 -23.80 3.13
N ALA A 18 -4.30 -22.76 3.09
CA ALA A 18 -4.87 -22.24 1.85
C ALA A 18 -3.80 -21.60 0.95
N ASP A 19 -2.88 -20.85 1.55
CA ASP A 19 -1.74 -20.26 0.83
C ASP A 19 -0.76 -21.34 0.38
N LEU A 20 -0.54 -22.37 1.20
CA LEU A 20 0.28 -23.52 0.84
C LEU A 20 -0.26 -24.25 -0.39
N ALA A 21 -1.58 -24.48 -0.47
CA ALA A 21 -2.19 -25.11 -1.65
C ALA A 21 -1.96 -24.29 -2.93
N LYS A 22 -2.09 -22.96 -2.84
CA LYS A 22 -1.80 -22.06 -3.96
C LYS A 22 -0.30 -22.06 -4.32
N LEU A 23 0.58 -22.03 -3.33
CA LEU A 23 2.02 -22.09 -3.55
C LEU A 23 2.44 -23.40 -4.22
N LYS A 24 1.83 -24.54 -3.85
CA LYS A 24 2.05 -25.82 -4.52
C LYS A 24 1.68 -25.76 -6.00
N PHE A 25 0.52 -25.18 -6.32
CA PHE A 25 0.07 -24.99 -7.70
C PHE A 25 1.04 -24.09 -8.49
N LEU A 26 1.44 -22.96 -7.90
CA LEU A 26 2.39 -22.03 -8.52
C LEU A 26 3.81 -22.58 -8.66
N CYS A 27 4.14 -23.61 -7.89
CA CYS A 27 5.42 -24.31 -7.94
C CYS A 27 5.35 -25.64 -8.70
N GLU A 28 4.24 -26.00 -9.35
CA GLU A 28 4.11 -27.29 -10.05
C GLU A 28 5.13 -27.44 -11.20
N ASP A 29 5.45 -26.35 -11.88
CA ASP A 29 6.47 -26.30 -12.95
C ASP A 29 7.90 -26.59 -12.42
N VAL A 30 8.11 -26.34 -11.13
CA VAL A 30 9.42 -26.37 -10.48
C VAL A 30 9.59 -27.57 -9.54
N ILE A 31 8.50 -27.96 -8.89
CA ILE A 31 8.40 -29.07 -7.94
C ILE A 31 7.39 -30.06 -8.54
N PRO A 32 7.85 -31.23 -9.01
CA PRO A 32 6.97 -32.19 -9.63
C PRO A 32 5.87 -32.65 -8.66
N SER A 33 4.67 -32.91 -9.17
CA SER A 33 3.46 -33.20 -8.38
C SER A 33 3.66 -34.29 -7.33
N ARG A 34 4.47 -35.32 -7.64
CA ARG A 34 4.83 -36.39 -6.71
C ARG A 34 5.51 -35.89 -5.43
N THR A 35 6.31 -34.83 -5.52
CA THR A 35 6.99 -34.23 -4.37
C THR A 35 6.09 -33.22 -3.68
N SER A 36 5.29 -32.45 -4.43
CA SER A 36 4.38 -31.45 -3.84
C SER A 36 3.17 -32.06 -3.12
N GLU A 37 2.74 -33.27 -3.49
CA GLU A 37 1.71 -34.03 -2.77
C GLU A 37 2.17 -34.43 -1.36
N GLY A 38 3.45 -34.75 -1.17
CA GLY A 38 4.00 -35.12 0.14
C GLY A 38 4.25 -33.94 1.09
N ILE A 39 4.29 -32.71 0.57
CA ILE A 39 4.53 -31.49 1.35
C ILE A 39 3.29 -31.19 2.20
N SER A 40 3.32 -31.50 3.49
CA SER A 40 2.20 -31.20 4.39
C SER A 40 2.41 -29.89 5.15
N GLN A 41 3.64 -29.37 5.15
CA GLN A 41 4.02 -28.15 5.87
C GLN A 41 4.65 -27.13 4.93
N PRO A 42 4.43 -25.82 5.13
CA PRO A 42 5.05 -24.77 4.31
C PRO A 42 6.58 -24.79 4.34
N PHE A 43 7.16 -25.20 5.47
CA PHE A 43 8.61 -25.35 5.60
C PHE A 43 9.18 -26.43 4.68
N GLU A 44 8.43 -27.51 4.42
CA GLU A 44 8.88 -28.57 3.51
C GLU A 44 8.95 -28.08 2.05
N LEU A 45 8.08 -27.13 1.68
CA LEU A 45 8.16 -26.43 0.40
C LEU A 45 9.45 -25.62 0.29
N PHE A 46 9.80 -24.86 1.33
CA PHE A 46 11.03 -24.07 1.34
C PHE A 46 12.28 -24.94 1.28
N ARG A 47 12.28 -26.04 2.03
CA ARG A 47 13.35 -27.03 1.96
C ARG A 47 13.49 -27.63 0.56
N ALA A 48 12.38 -27.91 -0.13
CA ALA A 48 12.40 -28.39 -1.51
C ALA A 48 12.96 -27.33 -2.47
N LEU A 49 12.62 -26.05 -2.28
CA LEU A 49 13.18 -24.93 -3.06
C LEU A 49 14.68 -24.71 -2.79
N GLU A 50 15.13 -24.85 -1.54
CA GLU A 50 16.55 -24.80 -1.16
C GLU A 50 17.34 -25.93 -1.83
N GLN A 51 16.81 -27.16 -1.80
CA GLN A 51 17.43 -28.33 -2.45
C GLN A 51 17.57 -28.17 -3.97
N ARG A 52 16.69 -27.35 -4.59
CA ARG A 52 16.70 -27.04 -6.02
C ARG A 52 17.53 -25.80 -6.37
N ASN A 53 18.21 -25.19 -5.40
CA ASN A 53 18.97 -23.92 -5.55
C ASN A 53 18.12 -22.70 -5.97
N LEU A 54 16.80 -22.80 -5.83
CA LEU A 54 15.86 -21.72 -6.15
C LEU A 54 15.56 -20.83 -4.94
N LEU A 55 16.04 -21.25 -3.76
CA LEU A 55 15.98 -20.49 -2.53
C LEU A 55 17.33 -20.56 -1.84
N SER A 56 17.94 -19.42 -1.61
CA SER A 56 19.17 -19.27 -0.83
C SER A 56 19.24 -17.87 -0.21
N GLU A 57 20.23 -17.63 0.65
CA GLU A 57 20.44 -16.31 1.27
C GLU A 57 20.61 -15.18 0.23
N GLN A 58 21.20 -15.53 -0.92
CA GLN A 58 21.46 -14.63 -2.04
C GLN A 58 20.33 -14.63 -3.06
N ASN A 59 19.60 -15.75 -3.18
CA ASN A 59 18.52 -15.92 -4.14
C ASN A 59 17.18 -16.09 -3.42
N ARG A 60 16.53 -14.96 -3.12
CA ARG A 60 15.23 -14.89 -2.43
C ARG A 60 14.08 -14.48 -3.35
N GLU A 61 14.39 -14.01 -4.55
CA GLU A 61 13.44 -13.40 -5.47
C GLU A 61 12.40 -14.40 -5.99
N PHE A 62 12.81 -15.65 -6.21
CA PHE A 62 11.89 -16.69 -6.66
C PHE A 62 10.75 -16.90 -5.65
N LEU A 63 11.09 -17.10 -4.37
CA LEU A 63 10.09 -17.25 -3.31
C LEU A 63 9.32 -15.94 -3.09
N ALA A 64 9.97 -14.79 -3.19
CA ALA A 64 9.32 -13.48 -3.10
C ALA A 64 8.24 -13.28 -4.17
N SER A 65 8.51 -13.69 -5.41
CA SER A 65 7.53 -13.67 -6.50
C SER A 65 6.34 -14.56 -6.16
N LYS A 66 6.59 -15.81 -5.74
CA LYS A 66 5.52 -16.76 -5.39
C LYS A 66 4.68 -16.28 -4.19
N LEU A 67 5.30 -15.65 -3.20
CA LEU A 67 4.61 -15.01 -2.08
C LEU A 67 3.75 -13.82 -2.54
N SER A 68 4.18 -13.08 -3.57
CA SER A 68 3.39 -12.00 -4.17
C SER A 68 2.15 -12.55 -4.90
N ASP A 69 2.32 -13.64 -5.64
CA ASP A 69 1.23 -14.29 -6.37
C ASP A 69 0.13 -14.82 -5.44
N VAL A 70 0.47 -15.24 -4.22
CA VAL A 70 -0.51 -15.63 -3.19
C VAL A 70 -1.02 -14.45 -2.35
N ASN A 71 -0.73 -13.21 -2.75
CA ASN A 71 -1.10 -11.98 -2.05
C ASN A 71 -0.52 -11.85 -0.62
N ARG A 72 0.59 -12.55 -0.33
CA ARG A 72 1.30 -12.49 0.97
C ARG A 72 2.48 -11.52 0.89
N ILE A 73 2.16 -10.27 0.55
CA ILE A 73 3.11 -9.18 0.34
C ILE A 73 3.96 -8.88 1.60
N ALA A 74 3.36 -8.99 2.78
CA ALA A 74 4.08 -8.82 4.05
C ALA A 74 5.21 -9.86 4.22
N LEU A 75 4.93 -11.13 3.92
CA LEU A 75 5.91 -12.22 3.99
C LEU A 75 7.02 -12.05 2.96
N ARG A 76 6.68 -11.57 1.76
CA ARG A 76 7.66 -11.19 0.74
C ARG A 76 8.59 -10.09 1.24
N ASN A 77 8.05 -9.02 1.81
CA ASN A 77 8.86 -7.91 2.32
C ASN A 77 9.78 -8.37 3.46
N LYS A 78 9.26 -9.21 4.36
CA LYS A 78 10.04 -9.86 5.44
C LYS A 78 11.16 -10.74 4.87
N LEU A 79 10.89 -11.53 3.82
CA LEU A 79 11.90 -12.36 3.15
C LEU A 79 13.01 -11.51 2.51
N LEU A 80 12.66 -10.41 1.85
CA LEU A 80 13.61 -9.54 1.16
C LEU A 80 14.37 -8.61 2.12
N GLY A 81 14.03 -8.59 3.41
CA GLY A 81 14.63 -7.67 4.38
C GLY A 81 14.24 -6.21 4.12
N ILE A 82 13.14 -5.98 3.40
CA ILE A 82 12.55 -4.66 3.25
C ILE A 82 11.86 -4.37 4.59
N GLN A 83 12.59 -3.72 5.49
CA GLN A 83 12.07 -3.23 6.76
C GLN A 83 11.01 -2.17 6.44
N ASP A 84 9.75 -2.60 6.45
CA ASP A 84 8.62 -1.72 6.64
C ASP A 84 8.68 -1.29 8.10
N ASP A 85 9.03 -0.03 8.35
CA ASP A 85 8.96 0.62 9.68
C ASP A 85 7.49 0.86 10.06
N THR A 86 6.70 -0.22 10.09
CA THR A 86 5.34 -0.21 10.63
C THR A 86 5.28 -1.17 11.81
N PRO A 87 5.36 -0.65 13.05
CA PRO A 87 5.01 -1.43 14.21
C PRO A 87 3.50 -1.39 14.39
N VAL A 88 2.79 -2.49 14.11
CA VAL A 88 1.68 -2.96 14.96
C VAL A 88 1.63 -4.48 14.88
N ASN A 89 2.09 -5.11 15.96
CA ASN A 89 1.96 -6.54 16.23
C ASN A 89 0.78 -6.75 17.19
N ALA A 90 0.08 -7.88 17.01
CA ALA A 90 -0.85 -8.55 17.94
C ALA A 90 -2.17 -7.78 18.27
N MET A 91 -3.35 -8.40 18.32
CA MET A 91 -3.70 -9.74 18.81
C MET A 91 -5.19 -10.03 18.53
N LEU A 92 -5.51 -11.30 18.23
CA LEU A 92 -6.79 -12.00 18.45
C LEU A 92 -8.08 -11.58 17.71
N GLY A 93 -8.66 -12.60 17.06
CA GLY A 93 -10.08 -12.89 17.22
C GLY A 93 -11.00 -12.29 16.17
N GLN A 94 -11.83 -13.14 15.63
CA GLN A 94 -12.80 -12.83 14.59
C GLN A 94 -13.79 -11.72 14.99
N GLU A 95 -14.21 -11.00 13.94
CA GLU A 95 -15.46 -10.25 13.78
C GLU A 95 -15.57 -8.81 14.30
N GLN A 96 -15.64 -7.91 13.30
CA GLN A 96 -16.18 -6.54 13.32
C GLN A 96 -15.32 -5.44 13.97
N ILE A 97 -14.23 -5.04 13.30
CA ILE A 97 -13.52 -3.80 13.63
C ILE A 97 -13.42 -2.92 12.37
N GLN A 98 -14.13 -1.80 12.44
CA GLN A 98 -14.11 -0.69 11.50
C GLN A 98 -12.66 -0.21 11.31
N PRO A 99 -12.23 0.16 10.09
CA PRO A 99 -10.83 0.41 9.79
C PRO A 99 -10.25 1.51 10.69
N VAL A 100 -9.24 1.15 11.49
CA VAL A 100 -8.41 2.10 12.25
C VAL A 100 -7.88 3.15 11.29
N ARG A 101 -8.33 4.38 11.53
CA ARG A 101 -8.01 5.61 10.79
C ARG A 101 -6.49 5.79 10.67
N GLN A 102 -5.98 5.88 9.45
CA GLN A 102 -4.62 6.32 9.16
C GLN A 102 -4.33 7.66 9.87
N VAL A 103 -3.51 7.64 10.91
CA VAL A 103 -3.02 8.87 11.54
C VAL A 103 -1.97 9.48 10.60
N ILE A 104 -2.32 10.58 9.94
CA ILE A 104 -1.38 11.30 9.07
C ILE A 104 -0.16 11.74 9.91
N PRO A 105 1.07 11.31 9.57
CA PRO A 105 2.27 11.65 10.33
C PRO A 105 2.54 13.16 10.33
N ARG A 106 3.25 13.65 11.35
CA ARG A 106 3.68 15.07 11.45
C ARG A 106 4.41 15.53 10.19
N ASN A 107 5.23 14.66 9.59
CA ASN A 107 5.85 14.89 8.30
C ASN A 107 5.09 14.14 7.20
N PHE A 108 4.09 14.80 6.63
CA PHE A 108 3.24 14.25 5.57
C PHE A 108 3.79 14.48 4.16
N GLN A 109 5.02 15.01 4.02
CA GLN A 109 5.56 15.32 2.69
C GLN A 109 5.72 14.06 1.82
N ASN A 110 6.09 12.94 2.45
CA ASN A 110 6.28 11.66 1.76
C ASN A 110 5.05 10.75 1.85
N THR A 111 3.92 11.23 2.37
CA THR A 111 2.69 10.43 2.39
C THR A 111 2.02 10.44 1.03
N PRO A 112 1.37 9.34 0.62
CA PRO A 112 0.56 9.31 -0.58
C PRO A 112 -0.58 10.33 -0.49
N VAL A 113 -0.92 10.95 -1.62
CA VAL A 113 -2.01 11.93 -1.68
C VAL A 113 -3.37 11.23 -1.44
N PRO A 114 -4.11 11.60 -0.38
CA PRO A 114 -5.42 11.00 -0.10
C PRO A 114 -6.40 11.18 -1.26
N PRO A 115 -7.33 10.23 -1.47
CA PRO A 115 -8.33 10.34 -2.53
C PRO A 115 -9.28 11.53 -2.34
N ALA A 116 -9.61 11.88 -1.09
CA ALA A 116 -10.44 13.05 -0.77
C ALA A 116 -9.82 14.34 -1.30
N LEU A 117 -8.53 14.56 -0.98
CA LEU A 117 -7.76 15.71 -1.46
C LEU A 117 -7.72 15.79 -2.99
N CYS A 118 -7.66 14.66 -3.71
CA CYS A 118 -7.70 14.69 -5.18
C CYS A 118 -9.05 15.17 -5.72
N HIS A 119 -10.15 14.86 -5.05
CA HIS A 119 -11.48 15.32 -5.45
C HIS A 119 -11.62 16.83 -5.22
N ASP A 120 -11.24 17.31 -4.04
CA ASP A 120 -11.30 18.74 -3.70
C ASP A 120 -10.41 19.57 -4.64
N LEU A 121 -9.18 19.09 -4.90
CA LEU A 121 -8.28 19.75 -5.86
C LEU A 121 -8.76 19.65 -7.31
N ALA A 122 -9.53 18.62 -7.69
CA ALA A 122 -9.98 18.47 -9.07
C ALA A 122 -10.85 19.66 -9.51
N GLU A 123 -11.62 20.24 -8.58
CA GLU A 123 -12.42 21.44 -8.83
C GLU A 123 -11.53 22.69 -8.97
N ASP A 124 -10.53 22.89 -8.11
CA ASP A 124 -9.72 24.11 -8.14
C ASP A 124 -8.58 24.11 -9.18
N VAL A 125 -8.06 22.93 -9.53
CA VAL A 125 -7.06 22.77 -10.59
C VAL A 125 -7.69 23.15 -11.94
N SER A 126 -8.95 22.77 -12.15
CA SER A 126 -9.78 23.15 -13.30
C SER A 126 -8.98 23.14 -14.60
N THR A 127 -8.98 24.23 -15.37
CA THR A 127 -8.31 24.37 -16.68
C THR A 127 -6.80 24.17 -16.67
N SER A 128 -6.15 24.23 -15.50
CA SER A 128 -4.69 24.04 -15.36
C SER A 128 -4.28 22.57 -15.34
N TRP A 129 -5.23 21.64 -15.35
CA TRP A 129 -4.97 20.20 -15.23
C TRP A 129 -4.00 19.67 -16.29
N LYS A 130 -4.07 20.14 -17.54
CA LYS A 130 -3.12 19.73 -18.60
C LYS A 130 -1.69 20.15 -18.30
N MET A 131 -1.50 21.37 -17.75
CA MET A 131 -0.18 21.84 -17.36
C MET A 131 0.36 21.02 -16.17
N LEU A 132 -0.52 20.73 -15.20
CA LEU A 132 -0.17 19.87 -14.07
C LEU A 132 0.18 18.46 -14.53
N SER A 133 -0.59 17.85 -15.45
CA SER A 133 -0.32 16.52 -16.02
C SER A 133 1.07 16.42 -16.63
N ARG A 134 1.46 17.42 -17.41
CA ARG A 134 2.80 17.48 -18.02
C ARG A 134 3.88 17.59 -16.96
N ARG A 135 3.64 18.33 -15.87
CA ARG A 135 4.58 18.44 -14.74
C ARG A 135 4.64 17.18 -13.89
N LEU A 136 3.56 16.41 -13.83
CA LEU A 136 3.52 15.08 -13.21
C LEU A 136 4.01 13.97 -14.15
N PHE A 137 4.63 14.32 -15.28
CA PHE A 137 5.20 13.38 -16.27
C PHE A 137 4.17 12.42 -16.88
N ILE A 138 2.90 12.82 -16.96
CA ILE A 138 1.88 12.07 -17.70
C ILE A 138 2.12 12.27 -19.21
N PRO A 139 2.20 11.19 -20.02
CA PRO A 139 2.44 11.30 -21.46
C PRO A 139 1.34 12.09 -22.19
N GLU A 140 1.71 12.88 -23.20
CA GLU A 140 0.77 13.72 -23.96
C GLU A 140 -0.35 12.92 -24.64
N GLY A 141 -0.06 11.67 -25.07
CA GLY A 141 -1.08 10.78 -25.62
C GLY A 141 -2.18 10.44 -24.61
N VAL A 142 -1.80 10.25 -23.35
CA VAL A 142 -2.74 9.97 -22.25
C VAL A 142 -3.53 11.22 -21.91
N ILE A 143 -2.88 12.39 -21.87
CA ILE A 143 -3.57 13.68 -21.64
C ILE A 143 -4.63 13.93 -22.71
N LYS A 144 -4.33 13.67 -23.99
CA LYS A 144 -5.30 13.82 -25.09
C LYS A 144 -6.46 12.85 -24.97
N ASN A 145 -6.18 11.60 -24.56
CA ASN A 145 -7.22 10.60 -24.35
C ASN A 145 -8.17 11.03 -23.23
N ILE A 146 -7.63 11.41 -22.06
CA ILE A 146 -8.42 11.93 -20.92
C ILE A 146 -9.27 13.14 -21.34
N ASP A 147 -8.71 14.07 -22.13
CA ASP A 147 -9.42 15.27 -22.58
C ASP A 147 -10.60 14.96 -23.52
N SER A 148 -10.48 13.89 -24.30
CA SER A 148 -11.48 13.48 -25.30
C SER A 148 -12.57 12.59 -24.71
N GLU A 149 -12.20 11.70 -23.78
CA GLU A 149 -13.12 10.73 -23.17
C GLU A 149 -14.00 11.31 -22.05
N ASN A 150 -13.64 12.47 -21.51
CA ASN A 150 -14.34 13.08 -20.38
C ASN A 150 -14.89 14.45 -20.76
N HIS A 151 -16.16 14.74 -20.46
CA HIS A 151 -16.75 16.03 -20.81
C HIS A 151 -16.54 17.09 -19.73
N ARG A 152 -16.56 16.72 -18.44
CA ARG A 152 -16.39 17.66 -17.32
C ARG A 152 -14.93 17.79 -16.92
N VAL A 153 -14.51 19.01 -16.62
CA VAL A 153 -13.11 19.31 -16.23
C VAL A 153 -12.74 18.61 -14.91
N VAL A 154 -13.67 18.51 -13.97
CA VAL A 154 -13.48 17.80 -12.70
C VAL A 154 -13.21 16.31 -12.91
N ASP A 155 -13.92 15.69 -13.85
CA ASP A 155 -13.73 14.28 -14.20
C ASP A 155 -12.36 14.08 -14.86
N LYS A 156 -11.96 15.00 -15.77
CA LYS A 156 -10.60 15.01 -16.37
C LYS A 156 -9.51 15.08 -15.31
N CYS A 157 -9.64 15.99 -14.34
CA CYS A 157 -8.70 16.11 -13.22
C CYS A 157 -8.66 14.83 -12.36
N THR A 158 -9.82 14.25 -12.06
CA THR A 158 -9.91 13.03 -11.24
C THR A 158 -9.22 11.85 -11.93
N VAL A 159 -9.51 11.65 -13.21
CA VAL A 159 -8.87 10.59 -14.03
C VAL A 159 -7.36 10.83 -14.12
N MET A 160 -6.94 12.08 -14.32
CA MET A 160 -5.54 12.48 -14.33
C MET A 160 -4.81 12.19 -13.02
N PHE A 161 -5.44 12.43 -11.87
CA PHE A 161 -4.87 12.08 -10.56
C PHE A 161 -4.75 10.57 -10.38
N ASN A 162 -5.76 9.80 -10.80
CA ASN A 162 -5.73 8.35 -10.74
C ASN A 162 -4.63 7.78 -11.64
N GLU A 163 -4.47 8.32 -12.84
CA GLU A 163 -3.42 7.95 -13.78
C GLU A 163 -2.03 8.24 -13.22
N TRP A 164 -1.85 9.41 -12.58
CA TRP A 164 -0.60 9.76 -11.90
C TRP A 164 -0.28 8.78 -10.77
N LYS A 165 -1.25 8.46 -9.91
CA LYS A 165 -1.08 7.49 -8.81
C LYS A 165 -0.73 6.09 -9.32
N SER A 166 -1.42 5.63 -10.37
CA SER A 166 -1.20 4.32 -10.98
C SER A 166 0.20 4.18 -11.59
N ARG A 167 0.74 5.28 -12.15
CA ARG A 167 2.07 5.28 -12.78
C ARG A 167 3.24 5.49 -11.81
N GLN A 168 3.01 6.14 -10.68
CA GLN A 168 4.06 6.56 -9.75
C GLN A 168 3.85 5.97 -8.35
N CYS A 169 3.61 4.66 -8.25
CA CYS A 169 3.25 3.92 -7.03
C CYS A 169 3.91 4.42 -5.73
N ASP A 170 5.23 4.67 -5.73
CA ASP A 170 5.98 5.15 -4.55
C ASP A 170 6.28 6.66 -4.54
N ASN A 171 6.10 7.34 -5.68
CA ASN A 171 6.41 8.77 -5.85
C ASN A 171 5.18 9.68 -5.85
N ALA A 172 3.97 9.12 -5.77
CA ALA A 172 2.70 9.85 -5.73
C ALA A 172 2.44 10.54 -4.37
N THR A 173 3.40 11.31 -3.91
CA THR A 173 3.46 11.93 -2.59
C THR A 173 2.96 13.37 -2.58
N VAL A 174 2.55 13.86 -1.41
CA VAL A 174 2.14 15.25 -1.22
C VAL A 174 3.23 16.23 -1.65
N ARG A 175 4.50 15.92 -1.39
CA ARG A 175 5.64 16.75 -1.82
C ARG A 175 5.70 16.91 -3.34
N VAL A 176 5.57 15.81 -4.09
CA VAL A 176 5.64 15.84 -5.56
C VAL A 176 4.46 16.63 -6.13
N LEU A 177 3.27 16.45 -5.57
CA LEU A 177 2.09 17.23 -5.98
C LEU A 177 2.28 18.73 -5.71
N ARG A 178 2.72 19.11 -4.52
CA ARG A 178 2.96 20.52 -4.15
C ARG A 178 4.04 21.17 -5.01
N GLU A 179 5.14 20.47 -5.27
CA GLU A 179 6.21 20.96 -6.14
C GLU A 179 5.70 21.14 -7.59
N ALA A 180 4.89 20.21 -8.09
CA ALA A 180 4.28 20.33 -9.41
C ALA A 180 3.32 21.52 -9.50
N LEU A 181 2.50 21.76 -8.45
CA LEU A 181 1.60 22.91 -8.35
C LEU A 181 2.36 24.24 -8.32
N GLU A 182 3.46 24.32 -7.58
CA GLU A 182 4.32 25.50 -7.54
C GLU A 182 5.00 25.78 -8.89
N LYS A 183 5.43 24.72 -9.58
CA LYS A 183 6.04 24.82 -10.93
C LYS A 183 5.07 25.28 -12.01
N ILE A 184 3.77 25.07 -11.85
CA ILE A 184 2.74 25.65 -12.74
C ILE A 184 2.27 27.03 -12.29
N GLY A 185 2.85 27.60 -11.23
CA GLY A 185 2.49 28.92 -10.70
C GLY A 185 1.26 28.93 -9.79
N ARG A 186 0.65 27.77 -9.52
CA ARG A 186 -0.50 27.61 -8.62
C ARG A 186 -0.05 27.41 -7.17
N ARG A 187 0.67 28.41 -6.64
CA ARG A 187 1.13 28.39 -5.24
C ARG A 187 -0.06 28.37 -4.27
N ASP A 188 -1.16 29.02 -4.64
CA ASP A 188 -2.45 28.97 -3.93
C ASP A 188 -2.90 27.53 -3.66
N LEU A 189 -2.79 26.65 -4.66
CA LEU A 189 -3.15 25.25 -4.52
C LEU A 189 -2.11 24.45 -3.72
N SER A 190 -0.81 24.75 -3.87
CA SER A 190 0.22 24.10 -3.04
C SER A 190 0.00 24.38 -1.55
N GLU A 191 -0.43 25.59 -1.20
CA GLU A 191 -0.78 25.95 0.17
C GLU A 191 -2.07 25.29 0.61
N LYS A 192 -3.12 25.31 -0.23
CA LYS A 192 -4.37 24.59 0.05
C LYS A 192 -4.13 23.11 0.37
N VAL A 193 -3.28 22.44 -0.43
CA VAL A 193 -2.88 21.03 -0.18
C VAL A 193 -2.25 20.84 1.19
N ARG A 194 -1.35 21.74 1.59
CA ARG A 194 -0.67 21.67 2.90
C ARG A 194 -1.67 21.83 4.03
N ASP A 195 -2.52 22.84 3.92
CA ASP A 195 -3.46 23.21 4.98
C ASP A 195 -4.56 22.14 5.13
N GLU A 196 -5.01 21.55 4.02
CA GLU A 196 -5.98 20.44 4.04
C GLU A 196 -5.39 19.16 4.62
N MET A 197 -4.11 18.86 4.34
CA MET A 197 -3.40 17.74 4.98
C MET A 197 -3.25 17.96 6.49
N GLU A 198 -3.01 19.19 6.93
CA GLU A 198 -2.95 19.53 8.36
C GLU A 198 -4.33 19.44 9.03
N ALA A 199 -5.38 19.94 8.36
CA ALA A 199 -6.75 19.85 8.84
C ALA A 199 -7.22 18.39 8.96
N LEU A 200 -6.94 17.54 7.96
CA LEU A 200 -7.22 16.11 8.00
C LEU A 200 -6.50 15.42 9.16
N ARG A 201 -5.25 15.80 9.41
CA ARG A 201 -4.47 15.30 10.55
C ARG A 201 -5.11 15.69 11.88
N GLN A 202 -5.47 16.96 12.06
CA GLN A 202 -6.11 17.44 13.28
C GLN A 202 -7.47 16.78 13.51
N ARG A 203 -8.28 16.62 12.46
CA ARG A 203 -9.56 15.93 12.51
C ARG A 203 -9.39 14.47 12.95
N ASN A 204 -8.40 13.75 12.42
CA ASN A 204 -8.11 12.38 12.82
C ASN A 204 -7.67 12.28 14.30
N LEU A 205 -6.89 13.26 14.79
CA LEU A 205 -6.49 13.33 16.19
C LEU A 205 -7.69 13.55 17.12
N GLN A 206 -8.54 14.52 16.80
CA GLN A 206 -9.72 14.85 17.61
C GLN A 206 -10.75 13.71 17.63
N LEU A 207 -10.87 12.96 16.54
CA LEU A 207 -11.70 11.77 16.47
C LEU A 207 -11.15 10.64 17.35
N ALA A 208 -9.82 10.45 17.38
CA ALA A 208 -9.19 9.46 18.26
C ALA A 208 -9.38 9.82 19.74
N GLU A 209 -9.26 11.10 20.12
CA GLU A 209 -9.48 11.56 21.50
C GLU A 209 -10.93 11.36 21.97
N ARG A 210 -11.92 11.55 21.08
CA ARG A 210 -13.33 11.32 21.41
C ARG A 210 -13.69 9.85 21.60
N GLU A 211 -13.00 8.94 20.91
CA GLU A 211 -13.22 7.49 21.04
C GLU A 211 -12.54 6.89 22.29
N LEU A 212 -11.57 7.59 22.86
CA LEU A 212 -10.90 7.24 24.13
C LEU A 212 -11.57 7.83 25.39
N ALA A 213 -12.62 8.63 25.25
CA ALA A 213 -13.36 9.15 26.40
C ALA A 213 -14.15 8.00 27.07
N PRO A 214 -13.85 7.63 28.33
CA PRO A 214 -14.59 6.57 29.00
C PRO A 214 -16.05 6.98 29.14
N GLY A 215 -16.93 6.15 28.58
CA GLY A 215 -18.37 6.26 28.76
C GLY A 215 -18.69 6.28 30.25
N ASN A 216 -19.37 7.35 30.66
CA ASN A 216 -19.92 7.55 31.99
C ASN A 216 -21.05 6.51 32.23
N ASN A 217 -20.68 5.25 32.46
CA ASN A 217 -21.57 4.17 32.84
C ASN A 217 -21.46 3.93 34.35
N ASP A 218 -21.93 4.90 35.14
CA ASP A 218 -22.31 4.63 36.52
C ASP A 218 -23.57 5.43 36.87
N ARG A 219 -24.66 5.05 36.20
CA ARG A 219 -26.02 5.29 36.68
C ARG A 219 -26.79 3.98 36.61
N GLY A 220 -26.73 3.26 37.72
CA GLY A 220 -27.75 2.28 38.11
C GLY A 220 -27.23 0.84 38.18
N LEU A 221 -26.88 0.40 39.39
CA LEU A 221 -27.37 -0.84 40.01
C LEU A 221 -26.66 -1.08 41.35
N CYS A 222 -27.22 -0.52 42.43
CA CYS A 222 -27.43 -1.09 43.78
C CYS A 222 -27.96 0.01 44.69
#